data_AF-A0A1G2ZDW3-F1
#
_entry.id   AF-A0A1G2ZDW3-F1
#
_cell.length_a   1.000
_cell.length_b   1.000
_cell.length_c   1.000
_cell.angle_alpha   90.00
_cell.angle_beta   90.00
_cell.angle_gamma   90.00
#
_symmetry.space_group_name_H-M   'P 1'
#
loop_
_entity.id
_entity.type
_entity.pdbx_description
1 polymer ?
#
loop_
_entity_poly.entity_id
_entity_poly.type
_entity_poly.pdbx_seq_one_letter_code
_entity_poly.pdbx_strand_id
1 'polypeptide(L)'
;MGMEEKYLDVLQNIEYTIVATYHRHADMTDYEVIRVLEAVIDGYKAETLGRPPREYAPQDMEAELYQAVRDVCQWRLGRAEAPPAGTKRAGPAPQPVTVETMILCLKQILRSVVKSNRSGGRTGYLDFIVQYIR
;
A
#
# COMPACT_ATOMS: atom_id res chain seq x y z
N MET A 1 -5.45 18.93 -13.09
CA MET A 1 -5.36 17.48 -12.85
C MET A 1 -4.61 17.27 -11.55
N GLY A 2 -5.29 16.73 -10.54
CA GLY A 2 -4.68 16.43 -9.26
C GLY A 2 -3.76 15.21 -9.36
N MET A 3 -2.81 15.07 -8.43
CA MET A 3 -1.97 13.87 -8.31
C MET A 3 -2.80 12.57 -8.24
N GLU A 4 -4.02 12.66 -7.70
CA GLU A 4 -4.96 11.54 -7.53
C GLU A 4 -5.46 10.98 -8.87
N GLU A 5 -5.65 11.83 -9.88
CA GLU A 5 -6.06 11.40 -11.23
C GLU A 5 -4.91 10.75 -12.00
N LYS A 6 -3.67 11.19 -11.75
CA LYS A 6 -2.50 10.76 -12.54
C LYS A 6 -1.99 9.36 -12.16
N TYR A 7 -2.16 8.96 -10.90
CA TYR A 7 -1.62 7.70 -10.37
C TYR A 7 -2.69 6.83 -9.71
N LEU A 8 -3.94 6.98 -10.15
CA LEU A 8 -5.09 6.26 -9.60
C LEU A 8 -4.89 4.75 -9.65
N ASP A 9 -4.28 4.23 -10.71
CA ASP A 9 -3.99 2.82 -10.88
C ASP A 9 -3.01 2.29 -9.82
N VAL A 10 -1.94 3.05 -9.53
CA VAL A 10 -0.97 2.73 -8.46
C VAL A 10 -1.67 2.71 -7.10
N LEU A 11 -2.47 3.75 -6.82
CA LEU A 11 -3.21 3.86 -5.56
C LEU A 11 -4.15 2.67 -5.39
N GLN A 12 -4.98 2.38 -6.38
CA GLN A 12 -5.92 1.25 -6.37
C GLN A 12 -5.21 -0.10 -6.21
N ASN A 13 -4.03 -0.30 -6.80
CA ASN A 13 -3.28 -1.55 -6.64
C ASN A 13 -2.81 -1.76 -5.18
N ILE A 14 -2.37 -0.69 -4.52
CA ILE A 14 -1.97 -0.75 -3.11
C ILE A 14 -3.19 -0.94 -2.21
N GLU A 15 -4.27 -0.18 -2.43
CA GLU A 15 -5.49 -0.29 -1.62
C GLU A 15 -6.17 -1.65 -1.78
N TYR A 16 -6.17 -2.24 -2.99
CA TYR A 16 -6.60 -3.62 -3.22
C TYR A 16 -5.79 -4.61 -2.38
N THR A 17 -4.50 -4.39 -2.26
CA THR A 17 -3.62 -5.25 -1.46
C THR A 17 -3.96 -5.17 0.02
N ILE A 18 -4.26 -3.97 0.53
CA ILE A 18 -4.71 -3.76 1.91
C ILE A 18 -6.04 -4.48 2.15
N VAL A 19 -7.03 -4.26 1.27
CA VAL A 19 -8.37 -4.88 1.38
C VAL A 19 -8.32 -6.40 1.28
N ALA A 20 -7.53 -6.94 0.35
CA ALA A 20 -7.36 -8.38 0.22
C ALA A 20 -6.75 -9.01 1.48
N THR A 21 -5.85 -8.30 2.16
CA THR A 21 -5.26 -8.76 3.43
C THR A 21 -6.28 -8.66 4.56
N TYR A 22 -7.06 -7.56 4.63
CA TYR A 22 -8.15 -7.40 5.60
C TYR A 22 -9.19 -8.52 5.50
N HIS A 23 -9.56 -8.92 4.29
CA HIS A 23 -10.51 -10.02 4.10
C HIS A 23 -10.01 -11.38 4.60
N ARG A 24 -8.69 -11.57 4.72
CA ARG A 24 -8.08 -12.76 5.33
C ARG A 24 -7.92 -12.62 6.85
N HIS A 25 -7.79 -11.38 7.34
CA HIS A 25 -7.53 -11.04 8.75
C HIS A 25 -8.50 -9.94 9.22
N ALA A 26 -9.71 -10.35 9.60
CA ALA A 26 -10.79 -9.41 9.95
C ALA A 26 -10.56 -8.63 11.26
N ASP A 27 -9.52 -8.97 12.02
CA ASP A 27 -9.07 -8.26 13.22
C ASP A 27 -8.03 -7.16 12.93
N MET A 28 -7.59 -7.02 11.67
CA MET A 28 -6.71 -5.94 11.23
C MET A 28 -7.35 -4.57 11.49
N THR A 29 -6.55 -3.64 12.00
CA THR A 29 -6.97 -2.27 12.28
C THR A 29 -6.18 -1.26 11.45
N ASP A 30 -6.70 -0.04 11.39
CA ASP A 30 -6.02 1.08 10.74
C ASP A 30 -4.62 1.34 11.34
N TYR A 31 -4.39 0.96 12.61
CA TYR A 31 -3.08 1.11 13.24
C TYR A 31 -2.02 0.20 12.62
N GLU A 32 -2.35 -1.06 12.29
CA GLU A 32 -1.44 -1.95 11.55
C GLU A 32 -1.15 -1.38 10.16
N VAL A 33 -2.19 -0.89 9.46
CA VAL A 33 -2.03 -0.27 8.13
C VAL A 33 -1.10 0.94 8.20
N ILE A 34 -1.28 1.82 9.19
CA ILE A 34 -0.42 2.99 9.41
C ILE A 34 1.04 2.55 9.59
N ARG A 35 1.31 1.63 10.53
CA ARG A 35 2.69 1.17 10.81
C ARG A 35 3.36 0.56 9.58
N VAL A 36 2.64 -0.28 8.84
CA VAL A 36 3.16 -0.89 7.61
C VAL A 36 3.46 0.17 6.55
N LEU A 37 2.53 1.10 6.29
CA LEU A 37 2.76 2.15 5.29
C LEU A 37 3.94 3.04 5.67
N GLU A 38 4.07 3.42 6.95
CA GLU A 38 5.23 4.17 7.44
C GLU A 38 6.54 3.42 7.23
N ALA A 39 6.58 2.12 7.56
CA ALA A 39 7.76 1.28 7.38
C ALA A 39 8.16 1.12 5.90
N VAL A 40 7.19 0.92 5.00
CA VAL A 40 7.45 0.83 3.56
C VAL A 40 7.96 2.16 3.01
N ILE A 41 7.33 3.28 3.40
CA ILE A 41 7.76 4.64 3.03
C ILE A 41 9.20 4.89 3.50
N ASP A 42 9.52 4.55 4.75
CA ASP A 42 10.85 4.78 5.30
C ASP A 42 11.91 3.89 4.62
N GLY A 43 11.55 2.68 4.21
CA GLY A 43 12.39 1.82 3.38
C GLY A 43 12.76 2.49 2.05
N TYR A 44 11.78 3.03 1.33
CA TYR A 44 12.04 3.74 0.08
C TYR A 44 12.78 5.06 0.27
N LYS A 45 12.52 5.82 1.34
CA LYS A 45 13.32 7.01 1.66
C LYS A 45 14.78 6.64 1.92
N ALA A 46 15.03 5.56 2.68
CA ALA A 46 16.38 5.10 2.96
C ALA A 46 17.12 4.71 1.68
N GLU A 47 16.43 4.02 0.76
CA GLU A 47 16.93 3.71 -0.58
C GLU A 47 17.34 4.99 -1.35
N THR A 48 16.47 6.00 -1.40
CA THR A 48 16.78 7.28 -2.10
C THR A 48 17.97 8.03 -1.48
N LEU A 49 18.26 7.80 -0.20
CA LEU A 49 19.35 8.42 0.54
C LEU A 49 20.62 7.55 0.58
N GLY A 50 20.61 6.36 -0.04
CA GLY A 50 21.74 5.43 -0.01
C GLY A 50 22.10 4.91 1.39
N ARG A 51 21.13 4.86 2.31
CA ARG A 51 21.33 4.41 3.70
C ARG A 51 20.55 3.13 3.99
N PRO A 52 20.94 2.32 4.99
CA PRO A 52 20.15 1.17 5.39
C PRO A 52 18.77 1.63 5.89
N PRO A 53 17.69 0.88 5.57
CA PRO A 53 16.37 1.14 6.10
C PRO A 53 16.34 0.90 7.62
N ARG A 54 15.41 1.56 8.31
CA ARG A 54 15.15 1.29 9.73
C ARG A 54 14.70 -0.17 9.88
N GLU A 55 15.19 -0.85 10.92
CA GLU A 55 14.71 -2.19 11.25
C GLU A 55 13.21 -2.14 11.55
N TYR A 56 12.46 -2.96 10.82
CA TYR A 56 11.05 -3.20 10.99
C TYR A 56 10.86 -4.71 10.97
N ALA A 57 10.42 -5.26 12.10
CA ALA A 57 10.24 -6.69 12.30
C ALA A 57 8.74 -6.97 12.53
N PRO A 58 7.91 -6.90 11.48
CA PRO A 58 6.49 -7.15 11.61
C PRO A 58 6.25 -8.63 11.93
N GLN A 59 5.14 -8.91 12.61
CA GLN A 59 4.73 -10.27 12.98
C GLN A 59 3.35 -10.58 12.42
N ASP A 60 3.10 -11.87 12.21
CA ASP A 60 1.81 -12.42 11.81
C ASP A 60 1.19 -11.67 10.62
N MET A 61 -0.01 -11.11 10.80
CA MET A 61 -0.73 -10.36 9.77
C MET A 61 0.02 -9.09 9.32
N GLU A 62 0.72 -8.41 10.23
CA GLU A 62 1.48 -7.20 9.87
C GLU A 62 2.63 -7.54 8.91
N ALA A 63 3.21 -8.75 9.05
CA ALA A 63 4.26 -9.23 8.15
C ALA A 63 3.70 -9.56 6.77
N GLU A 64 2.52 -10.18 6.72
CA GLU A 64 1.81 -10.44 5.47
C GLU A 64 1.46 -9.14 4.75
N LEU A 65 0.88 -8.17 5.46
CA LEU A 65 0.52 -6.87 4.90
C LEU A 65 1.76 -6.12 4.38
N TYR A 66 2.85 -6.11 5.17
CA TYR A 66 4.11 -5.49 4.77
C TYR A 66 4.65 -6.09 3.48
N GLN A 67 4.73 -7.42 3.39
CA GLN A 67 5.23 -8.11 2.22
C GLN A 67 4.34 -7.84 1.00
N ALA A 68 3.02 -7.96 1.15
CA ALA A 68 2.08 -7.77 0.06
C ALA A 68 2.15 -6.34 -0.52
N VAL A 69 2.20 -5.32 0.34
CA VAL A 69 2.36 -3.92 -0.08
C VAL A 69 3.71 -3.74 -0.79
N ARG A 70 4.79 -4.31 -0.25
CA ARG A 70 6.11 -4.22 -0.90
C ARG A 70 6.11 -4.87 -2.28
N ASP A 71 5.50 -6.04 -2.45
CA ASP A 71 5.46 -6.75 -3.73
C ASP A 71 4.74 -5.94 -4.80
N VAL A 72 3.58 -5.36 -4.46
CA VAL A 72 2.86 -4.48 -5.39
C VAL A 72 3.69 -3.25 -5.74
N CYS A 73 4.41 -2.67 -4.77
CA CYS A 73 5.30 -1.55 -5.04
C CYS A 73 6.48 -1.94 -5.94
N GLN A 74 7.14 -3.09 -5.72
CA GLN A 74 8.23 -3.57 -6.58
C GLN A 74 7.76 -3.82 -8.01
N TRP A 75 6.57 -4.41 -8.18
CA TRP A 75 5.97 -4.58 -9.50
C TRP A 75 5.69 -3.23 -10.19
N ARG A 76 5.14 -2.24 -9.47
CA ARG A 76 4.89 -0.89 -10.01
C ARG A 76 6.17 -0.09 -10.29
N LEU A 77 7.28 -0.44 -9.65
CA LEU A 77 8.62 0.09 -9.94
C LEU A 77 9.29 -0.63 -11.13
N GLY A 78 8.66 -1.66 -11.70
CA GLY A 78 9.24 -2.48 -12.77
C GLY A 78 10.40 -3.37 -12.29
N ARG A 79 10.47 -3.67 -10.99
CA ARG A 79 11.56 -4.45 -10.36
C ARG A 79 11.19 -5.90 -10.08
N ALA A 80 9.92 -6.25 -10.22
CA ALA A 80 9.40 -7.59 -10.00
C ALA A 80 8.34 -7.93 -11.05
N GLU A 81 8.15 -9.23 -11.29
CA GLU A 81 7.02 -9.71 -12.07
C GLU A 81 5.70 -9.41 -11.35
N ALA A 82 4.60 -9.38 -12.11
CA ALA A 82 3.28 -9.22 -11.51
C ALA A 82 3.00 -10.37 -10.52
N PRO A 83 2.39 -10.12 -9.36
CA PRO A 83 1.95 -11.20 -8.48
C PRO A 83 1.06 -12.19 -9.26
N PRO A 84 1.17 -13.51 -9.02
CA PRO A 84 0.43 -14.52 -9.76
C PRO A 84 -1.08 -14.24 -9.74
N ALA A 85 -1.68 -14.22 -10.92
CA ALA A 85 -3.01 -13.69 -11.16
C ALA A 85 -4.13 -14.66 -10.71
N GLY A 86 -4.90 -14.24 -9.71
CA GLY A 86 -6.30 -14.67 -9.50
C GLY A 86 -7.33 -13.64 -9.98
N THR A 87 -6.88 -12.50 -10.51
CA THR A 87 -7.73 -11.42 -11.03
C THR A 87 -7.48 -11.25 -12.52
N LYS A 88 -8.56 -11.15 -13.31
CA LYS A 88 -8.50 -10.76 -14.72
C LYS A 88 -7.91 -9.35 -14.85
N ARG A 89 -6.58 -9.22 -14.86
CA ARG A 89 -5.91 -7.97 -15.24
C ARG A 89 -5.79 -7.93 -16.76
N ALA A 90 -6.87 -7.47 -17.41
CA ALA A 90 -6.87 -7.14 -18.82
C ALA A 90 -6.34 -5.71 -19.00
N GLY A 91 -5.03 -5.57 -19.19
CA GLY A 91 -4.39 -4.30 -19.51
C GLY A 91 -2.89 -4.48 -19.80
N PRO A 92 -2.27 -3.60 -20.60
CA PRO A 92 -0.82 -3.63 -20.81
C PRO A 92 -0.06 -3.50 -19.49
N ALA A 93 1.15 -4.03 -19.43
CA ALA A 93 2.03 -3.87 -18.28
C ALA A 93 2.15 -2.37 -17.95
N PRO A 94 1.85 -1.95 -16.71
CA PRO A 94 1.85 -0.54 -16.38
C PRO A 94 3.23 0.07 -16.56
N GLN A 95 3.29 1.34 -16.95
CA GLN A 95 4.56 2.06 -16.98
C GLN A 95 5.15 2.13 -15.56
N PRO A 96 6.42 1.73 -15.39
CA PRO A 96 7.09 1.84 -14.09
C PRO A 96 7.05 3.28 -13.57
N VAL A 97 6.71 3.44 -12.30
CA VAL A 97 6.83 4.73 -11.61
C VAL A 97 8.20 4.85 -10.94
N THR A 98 8.60 6.08 -10.60
CA THR A 98 9.82 6.30 -9.81
C THR A 98 9.60 6.01 -8.33
N VAL A 99 10.68 5.86 -7.56
CA VAL A 99 10.62 5.68 -6.10
C VAL A 99 9.97 6.90 -5.43
N GLU A 100 10.25 8.11 -5.89
CA GLU A 100 9.65 9.33 -5.36
C GLU A 100 8.14 9.34 -5.58
N THR A 101 7.68 8.91 -6.76
CA THR A 101 6.26 8.78 -7.07
C THR A 101 5.61 7.71 -6.20
N MET A 102 6.28 6.58 -6.00
CA MET A 102 5.80 5.53 -5.09
C MET A 102 5.63 6.05 -3.66
N ILE A 103 6.62 6.80 -3.14
CA ILE A 103 6.53 7.44 -1.81
C ILE A 103 5.35 8.42 -1.75
N LEU A 104 5.09 9.19 -2.81
CA LEU A 104 3.95 10.11 -2.87
C LEU A 104 2.61 9.37 -2.81
N CYS A 105 2.46 8.29 -3.56
CA CYS A 105 1.27 7.43 -3.54
C CYS A 105 1.04 6.82 -2.15
N LEU A 106 2.07 6.22 -1.54
CA LEU A 106 1.99 5.63 -0.20
C LEU A 106 1.61 6.69 0.86
N LYS A 107 2.20 7.89 0.79
CA LYS A 107 1.84 9.01 1.68
C LYS A 107 0.40 9.46 1.50
N GLN A 108 -0.15 9.36 0.29
CA GLN A 108 -1.54 9.72 0.04
C GLN A 108 -2.49 8.72 0.70
N ILE A 109 -2.23 7.42 0.54
CA ILE A 109 -3.00 6.37 1.23
C ILE A 109 -2.87 6.56 2.74
N LEU A 110 -1.65 6.74 3.27
CA LEU A 110 -1.43 6.98 4.70
C LEU A 110 -2.24 8.16 5.24
N ARG A 111 -2.32 9.28 4.50
CA ARG A 111 -3.18 10.42 4.87
C ARG A 111 -4.66 10.05 4.93
N SER A 112 -5.13 9.24 3.96
CA SER A 112 -6.49 8.71 3.96
C SER A 112 -6.75 7.84 5.20
N VAL A 113 -5.83 6.92 5.49
CA VAL A 113 -5.93 6.02 6.65
C VAL A 113 -6.00 6.81 7.95
N VAL A 114 -5.06 7.74 8.17
CA VAL A 114 -5.03 8.59 9.38
C VAL A 114 -6.28 9.45 9.51
N LYS A 115 -6.78 10.00 8.40
CA LYS A 115 -8.01 10.81 8.41
C LYS A 115 -9.21 9.97 8.82
N SER A 116 -9.39 8.81 8.18
CA SER A 116 -10.52 7.92 8.45
C SER A 116 -10.43 7.29 9.85
N ASN A 117 -9.24 6.95 10.33
CA ASN A 117 -9.03 6.46 11.71
C ASN A 117 -9.49 7.50 12.75
N ARG A 118 -9.19 8.79 12.53
CA ARG A 118 -9.60 9.87 13.44
C ARG A 118 -11.12 10.04 13.52
N SER A 119 -11.85 9.82 12.41
CA SER A 119 -13.31 10.00 12.36
C SER A 119 -14.10 8.72 12.61
N GLY A 120 -13.56 7.57 12.23
CA GLY A 120 -14.24 6.26 12.23
C GLY A 120 -13.69 5.26 13.23
N GLY A 121 -12.68 5.63 14.03
CA GLY A 121 -12.10 4.77 15.06
C GLY A 121 -11.13 3.73 14.51
N ARG A 122 -11.01 2.60 15.21
CA ARG A 122 -9.94 1.59 14.98
C ARG A 122 -9.93 1.01 13.56
N THR A 123 -11.07 0.93 12.89
CA THR A 123 -11.25 0.35 11.55
C THR A 123 -11.83 1.36 10.56
N GLY A 124 -11.80 2.65 10.87
CA GLY A 124 -12.50 3.68 10.11
C GLY A 124 -12.08 3.75 8.63
N TYR A 125 -10.80 3.55 8.33
CA TYR A 125 -10.34 3.44 6.94
C TYR A 125 -10.78 2.13 6.30
N LEU A 126 -10.57 1.00 6.99
CA LEU A 126 -10.92 -0.32 6.48
C LEU A 126 -12.41 -0.44 6.14
N ASP A 127 -13.29 0.02 7.04
CA ASP A 127 -14.74 0.03 6.85
C ASP A 127 -15.18 0.95 5.70
N PHE A 128 -14.42 2.00 5.43
CA PHE A 128 -14.63 2.89 4.30
C PHE A 128 -14.19 2.25 2.99
N ILE A 129 -12.94 1.79 2.90
CA ILE A 129 -12.31 1.42 1.62
C ILE A 129 -12.88 0.12 1.03
N VAL A 130 -13.35 -0.81 1.87
CA VAL A 130 -14.01 -2.06 1.40
C VAL A 130 -15.31 -1.81 0.62
N GLN A 131 -15.90 -0.62 0.76
CA GLN A 131 -17.10 -0.24 -0.01
C GLN A 131 -16.76 0.12 -1.46
N TYR A 132 -15.51 0.50 -1.74
CA TYR A 132 -15.05 0.99 -3.04
C TYR A 132 -14.18 -0.03 -3.79
N ILE A 133 -13.57 -0.98 -3.08
CA ILE A 133 -12.68 -1.99 -3.63
C ILE A 133 -13.30 -3.37 -3.43
N ARG A 134 -13.37 -4.15 -4.51
CA ARG A 134 -13.91 -5.52 -4.55
C ARG A 134 -12.90 -6.49 -5.12
#